data_AF-A0A965T779-F1
#
_entry.id   AF-A0A965T779-F1
#
_cell.length_a   1.000
_cell.length_b   1.000
_cell.length_c   1.000
_cell.angle_alpha   90.00
_cell.angle_beta   90.00
_cell.angle_gamma   90.00
#
_symmetry.space_group_name_H-M   'P 1'
#
loop_
_entity.id
_entity.type
_entity.pdbx_description
1 polymer ?
#
loop_
_entity_poly.entity_id
_entity_poly.type
_entity_poly.pdbx_seq_one_letter_code
_entity_poly.pdbx_strand_id
1 'polypeptide(L)'
;MKVYNISFQIDPDLEFQWLEWMKNNFIPSLMSTKSFTENKFYQIKVNADQSPTYTLQLYCDNIELWQAYQELQANDHLKELQYTWGEKCYYFCTEMQIVN
;
A
#
# COMPACT_ATOMS: atom_id res chain seq x y z
N MET A 1 2.04 4.70 18.05
CA MET A 1 1.60 4.73 16.65
C MET A 1 2.72 4.21 15.76
N LYS A 2 2.44 3.16 15.00
CA LYS A 2 3.29 2.62 13.94
C LYS A 2 2.72 3.07 12.59
N VAL A 3 3.61 3.35 11.64
CA VAL A 3 3.21 3.69 10.27
C VAL A 3 3.81 2.65 9.34
N TYR A 4 2.95 1.94 8.64
CA TYR A 4 3.36 1.03 7.59
C TYR A 4 3.22 1.72 6.25
N ASN A 5 4.26 1.65 5.45
CA ASN A 5 4.30 2.27 4.14
C ASN A 5 4.44 1.20 3.07
N ILE A 6 3.61 1.28 2.04
CA ILE A 6 3.79 0.52 0.82
C ILE A 6 4.04 1.50 -0.30
N SER A 7 5.19 1.39 -0.95
CA SER A 7 5.54 2.17 -2.12
C SER A 7 5.29 1.35 -3.37
N PHE A 8 4.74 1.98 -4.40
CA PHE A 8 4.37 1.34 -5.67
C PHE A 8 4.98 2.12 -6.84
N GLN A 9 5.46 1.41 -7.84
CA GLN A 9 5.80 1.94 -9.15
C GLN A 9 5.04 1.10 -10.19
N ILE A 10 4.21 1.76 -10.99
CA ILE A 10 3.27 1.12 -11.92
C ILE A 10 3.65 1.47 -13.36
N ASP A 11 3.48 0.50 -14.26
CA ASP A 11 3.56 0.72 -15.71
C ASP A 11 2.58 1.85 -16.12
N PRO A 12 3.05 2.90 -16.82
CA PRO A 12 2.21 4.04 -17.22
C PRO A 12 0.93 3.63 -17.95
N ASP A 13 0.98 2.57 -18.77
CA ASP A 13 -0.17 2.13 -19.56
C ASP A 13 -1.31 1.57 -18.70
N LEU A 14 -1.02 1.22 -17.44
CA LEU A 14 -1.98 0.63 -16.49
C LEU A 14 -2.33 1.56 -15.32
N GLU A 15 -1.73 2.75 -15.22
CA GLU A 15 -1.89 3.67 -14.09
C GLU A 15 -3.37 3.90 -13.74
N PHE A 16 -4.20 4.18 -14.75
CA PHE A 16 -5.62 4.48 -14.53
C PHE A 16 -6.38 3.29 -13.91
N GLN A 17 -6.25 2.09 -14.50
CA GLN A 17 -6.93 0.88 -14.02
C GLN A 17 -6.43 0.47 -12.64
N TRP A 18 -5.11 0.60 -12.43
CA TRP A 18 -4.48 0.32 -11.15
C TRP A 18 -4.96 1.27 -10.06
N LEU A 19 -5.07 2.57 -10.34
CA LEU A 19 -5.59 3.56 -9.40
C LEU A 19 -7.04 3.29 -9.00
N GLU A 20 -7.90 2.91 -9.96
CA GLU A 20 -9.28 2.52 -9.64
C GLU A 20 -9.32 1.28 -8.76
N TRP A 21 -8.53 0.25 -9.08
CA TRP A 21 -8.46 -0.97 -8.28
C TRP A 21 -7.94 -0.72 -6.86
N MET A 22 -6.91 0.12 -6.72
CA MET A 22 -6.36 0.49 -5.40
C MET A 22 -7.42 1.15 -4.52
N LYS A 23 -8.18 2.10 -5.07
CA LYS A 23 -9.19 2.88 -4.34
C LYS A 23 -10.44 2.06 -4.01
N ASN A 24 -10.85 1.17 -4.92
CA ASN A 24 -12.13 0.47 -4.79
C ASN A 24 -11.99 -0.93 -4.16
N ASN A 25 -10.81 -1.54 -4.19
CA ASN A 25 -10.60 -2.91 -3.72
C ASN A 25 -9.49 -3.00 -2.65
N PHE A 26 -8.25 -2.67 -3.00
CA PHE A 26 -7.09 -2.96 -2.16
C PHE A 26 -7.03 -2.16 -0.86
N ILE A 27 -7.18 -0.82 -0.94
CA ILE A 27 -7.19 0.01 0.27
C ILE A 27 -8.40 -0.33 1.16
N PRO A 28 -9.64 -0.48 0.62
CA PRO A 28 -10.77 -0.94 1.42
C PRO A 28 -10.57 -2.32 2.08
N SER A 29 -9.96 -3.30 1.40
CA SER A 29 -9.71 -4.62 1.99
C SER A 29 -8.73 -4.54 3.17
N LEU A 30 -7.67 -3.75 3.05
CA LEU A 30 -6.75 -3.45 4.15
C LEU A 30 -7.46 -2.80 5.33
N MET A 31 -8.31 -1.80 5.09
CA MET A 31 -9.04 -1.13 6.18
C MET A 31 -10.10 -2.04 6.83
N SER A 32 -10.66 -2.99 6.08
CA SER A 32 -11.66 -3.94 6.58
C SER A 32 -11.12 -4.89 7.65
N THR A 33 -9.79 -5.08 7.71
CA THR A 33 -9.10 -5.86 8.75
C THR A 33 -9.28 -5.27 10.14
N LYS A 34 -9.59 -3.98 10.24
CA LYS A 34 -9.64 -3.18 11.48
C LYS A 34 -8.30 -3.09 12.22
N SER A 35 -7.20 -3.50 11.57
CA SER A 35 -5.84 -3.35 12.10
C SER A 35 -5.32 -1.92 11.96
N PHE A 36 -5.88 -1.15 11.01
CA PHE A 36 -5.47 0.23 10.72
C PHE A 36 -6.58 1.22 11.07
N THR A 37 -6.19 2.34 11.68
CA THR A 37 -7.10 3.42 12.09
C THR A 37 -7.24 4.49 11.02
N GLU A 38 -6.21 4.68 10.20
CA GLU A 38 -6.18 5.65 9.11
C GLU A 38 -5.34 5.12 7.94
N ASN A 39 -5.64 5.60 6.73
CA ASN A 39 -4.76 5.46 5.58
C ASN A 39 -4.59 6.80 4.87
N LYS A 40 -3.43 6.98 4.23
CA LYS A 40 -3.17 8.09 3.32
C LYS A 40 -2.49 7.59 2.07
N PHE A 41 -3.10 7.87 0.93
CA PHE A 41 -2.61 7.45 -0.37
C PHE A 41 -2.15 8.65 -1.18
N TYR A 42 -0.90 8.64 -1.60
CA TYR A 42 -0.24 9.76 -2.25
C TYR A 42 0.36 9.34 -3.59
N GLN A 43 0.30 10.26 -4.55
CA GLN A 43 1.15 10.21 -5.73
C GLN A 43 2.46 10.94 -5.42
N ILE A 44 3.58 10.28 -5.70
CA ILE A 44 4.90 10.91 -5.62
C ILE A 44 5.11 11.65 -6.95
N LYS A 45 5.38 12.95 -6.87
CA LYS A 45 5.75 13.74 -8.04
C LYS A 45 7.16 13.35 -8.47
N VAL A 46 7.25 12.61 -9.56
CA VAL A 46 8.49 12.18 -10.21
C VAL A 46 8.70 12.97 -11.50
N ASN A 47 9.88 12.85 -12.12
CA ASN A 47 10.13 13.48 -13.42
C ASN A 47 9.27 12.81 -14.51
N ALA A 48 9.04 13.52 -15.62
CA ALA A 48 8.13 13.07 -16.70
C ALA A 48 8.59 11.78 -17.41
N ASP A 49 9.87 11.42 -17.30
CA ASP A 49 10.48 10.22 -17.84
C ASP A 49 10.43 9.01 -16.88
N GLN A 50 9.95 9.21 -15.65
CA GLN A 50 9.85 8.16 -14.65
C GLN A 50 8.44 7.58 -14.59
N SER A 51 8.36 6.26 -14.37
CA SER A 51 7.07 5.59 -14.18
C SER A 51 6.30 6.17 -12.98
N PRO A 52 4.96 6.25 -13.07
CA PRO A 52 4.12 6.73 -11.99
C PRO A 52 4.42 6.00 -10.68
N THR A 53 4.62 6.77 -9.61
CA THR A 53 5.02 6.24 -8.30
C THR A 53 4.06 6.73 -7.23
N TYR A 54 3.68 5.85 -6.32
CA TYR A 54 2.72 6.12 -5.25
C TYR A 54 3.22 5.58 -3.92
N THR A 55 2.66 6.11 -2.83
CA THR A 55 2.82 5.56 -1.49
C THR A 55 1.46 5.47 -0.80
N LEU A 56 1.22 4.34 -0.15
CA LEU A 56 0.14 4.12 0.79
C LEU A 56 0.74 4.05 2.20
N GLN A 57 0.36 4.99 3.06
CA GLN A 57 0.66 4.97 4.48
C GLN A 57 -0.56 4.44 5.23
N LEU A 58 -0.35 3.45 6.10
CA LEU A 58 -1.35 2.87 6.98
C LEU A 58 -0.92 3.13 8.42
N TYR A 59 -1.82 3.70 9.21
CA TYR A 59 -1.56 4.07 10.60
C TYR A 59 -2.15 3.01 11.52
N CYS A 60 -1.36 2.56 12.48
CA CYS A 60 -1.74 1.55 13.45
C CYS A 60 -1.39 2.04 14.87
N ASP A 61 -2.40 2.12 15.73
CA ASP A 61 -2.22 2.65 17.09
C ASP A 61 -1.83 1.59 18.12
N ASN A 62 -1.96 0.31 17.76
CA ASN A 62 -1.78 -0.82 18.67
C ASN A 62 -0.77 -1.83 18.09
N ILE A 63 0.24 -2.20 18.89
CA ILE A 63 1.33 -3.06 18.42
C ILE A 63 0.90 -4.52 18.26
N GLU A 64 -0.08 -4.98 19.04
CA GLU A 64 -0.62 -6.33 18.94
C GLU A 64 -1.43 -6.51 17.65
N LEU A 65 -2.23 -5.50 17.25
CA LEU A 65 -2.95 -5.49 15.97
C LEU A 65 -1.97 -5.44 14.79
N TRP A 66 -0.87 -4.71 14.93
CA TRP A 66 0.19 -4.67 13.93
C TRP A 66 0.81 -6.06 13.70
N GLN A 67 1.20 -6.74 14.78
CA GLN A 67 1.77 -8.09 14.70
C GLN A 67 0.76 -9.08 14.12
N ALA A 68 -0.49 -9.05 14.59
CA ALA A 68 -1.55 -9.90 14.07
C ALA A 68 -1.78 -9.69 12.56
N TYR A 69 -1.77 -8.44 12.09
CA TYR A 69 -1.88 -8.14 10.66
C TYR A 69 -0.70 -8.73 9.86
N GLN A 70 0.53 -8.55 10.33
CA GLN A 70 1.73 -9.08 9.66
C GLN A 70 1.69 -10.60 9.53
N GLU A 71 1.29 -11.31 10.58
CA GLU A 71 1.28 -12.77 10.61
C GLU A 71 0.11 -13.38 9.82
N LEU A 72 -1.06 -12.74 9.85
CA LEU A 72 -2.30 -13.37 9.39
C LEU A 72 -2.77 -12.89 8.01
N GLN A 73 -2.46 -11.66 7.62
CA GLN A 73 -3.16 -11.00 6.50
C GLN A 73 -2.24 -10.29 5.51
N ALA A 74 -1.07 -9.81 5.94
CA ALA A 74 -0.16 -9.07 5.07
C ALA A 74 0.22 -9.86 3.83
N ASN A 75 0.58 -11.14 3.98
CA ASN A 75 0.99 -11.99 2.87
C ASN A 75 -0.12 -12.17 1.83
N ASP A 76 -1.38 -12.33 2.26
CA ASP A 76 -2.48 -12.60 1.35
C ASP A 76 -2.86 -11.35 0.53
N HIS A 77 -2.88 -10.17 1.15
CA HIS A 77 -3.07 -8.91 0.41
C HIS A 77 -1.94 -8.68 -0.60
N LEU A 78 -0.68 -8.91 -0.22
CA LEU A 78 0.46 -8.73 -1.11
C LEU A 78 0.46 -9.74 -2.27
N LYS A 79 0.04 -10.98 -2.02
CA LYS A 79 -0.16 -11.99 -3.07
C LYS A 79 -1.26 -11.60 -4.04
N GLU A 80 -2.39 -11.07 -3.57
CA GLU A 80 -3.48 -10.60 -4.44
C GLU A 80 -2.99 -9.48 -5.37
N LEU A 81 -2.23 -8.53 -4.81
CA LEU A 81 -1.64 -7.45 -5.59
C LEU A 81 -0.66 -7.99 -6.64
N GLN A 82 0.25 -8.89 -6.24
CA GLN A 82 1.20 -9.53 -7.15
C GLN A 82 0.50 -10.38 -8.22
N TYR A 83 -0.56 -11.09 -7.87
CA TYR A 83 -1.34 -11.91 -8.81
C TYR A 83 -2.07 -11.03 -9.84
N THR A 84 -2.62 -9.91 -9.40
CA THR A 84 -3.39 -9.00 -10.25
C THR A 84 -2.51 -8.21 -11.21
N TRP A 85 -1.35 -7.72 -10.75
CA TRP A 85 -0.52 -6.78 -11.52
C TRP A 85 0.84 -7.34 -11.96
N GLY A 86 1.28 -8.47 -11.38
CA GLY A 86 2.51 -9.14 -11.77
C GLY A 86 3.72 -8.20 -11.76
N GLU A 87 4.55 -8.30 -12.81
CA GLU A 87 5.73 -7.45 -13.00
C GLU A 87 5.40 -6.00 -13.40
N LYS A 88 4.13 -5.69 -13.67
CA LYS A 88 3.71 -4.34 -14.07
C LYS A 88 3.59 -3.37 -12.89
N CYS A 89 3.44 -3.89 -11.68
CA CYS A 89 3.45 -3.09 -10.45
C CYS A 89 4.59 -3.58 -9.55
N TYR A 90 5.70 -2.84 -9.53
CA TYR A 90 6.73 -3.06 -8.53
C TYR A 90 6.27 -2.42 -7.21
N TYR A 91 6.44 -3.13 -6.10
CA TYR A 91 6.15 -2.59 -4.78
C TYR A 91 7.15 -3.04 -3.74
N PHE A 92 7.28 -2.25 -2.68
CA PHE A 92 8.04 -2.63 -1.50
C PHE A 92 7.43 -2.00 -0.25
N CYS A 93 7.63 -2.68 0.88
CA CYS A 93 7.06 -2.29 2.14
C CYS A 93 8.14 -1.78 3.09
N THR A 94 7.84 -0.73 3.85
CA THR A 94 8.74 -0.15 4.85
C THR A 94 7.99 0.19 6.12
N GLU A 95 8.69 0.15 7.26
CA GLU A 95 8.20 0.73 8.51
C GLU A 95 8.70 2.17 8.62
N MET A 96 7.79 3.09 8.93
CA MET A 96 8.10 4.49 9.16
C MET A 96 7.95 4.83 10.64
N GLN A 97 8.87 5.67 11.12
CA GLN A 97 8.80 6.29 12.43
C GLN A 97 8.36 7.75 12.26
N ILE A 98 7.41 8.18 13.08
CA ILE A 98 7.01 9.58 13.16
C ILE A 98 8.06 10.33 13.98
N VAL A 99 8.63 11.38 13.41
CA VAL A 99 9.64 12.24 14.02
C VAL A 99 9.08 13.65 14.05
N ASN A 100 8.37 13.98 15.12
CA ASN A 100 7.80 15.30 15.39
C ASN A 100 8.64 16.04 16.42
#